data_AF-A0A3Q1FWL5-F1
#
_entry.id   AF-A0A3Q1FWL5-F1
#
_cell.length_a   1.000
_cell.length_b   1.000
_cell.length_c   1.000
_cell.angle_alpha   90.00
_cell.angle_beta   90.00
_cell.angle_gamma   90.00
#
_symmetry.space_group_name_H-M   'P 1'
#
loop_
_entity.id
_entity.type
_entity.pdbx_description
1 polymer ?
#
loop_
_entity_poly.entity_id
_entity_poly.type
_entity_poly.pdbx_seq_one_letter_code
_entity_poly.pdbx_strand_id
1 'polypeptide(L)'
;MVITLELFTINSNLGLRTVIEGEDITVACSFSVSGHTKFFCRETCEGNILIKTTEDTAENGRYSIRYEHKPITSDDILYVSIKQLKKSDSGWYRCVFYFSLIFRVTAPLALSLVPLVVFPENHLPLPCVILLYYFSVI
;
A
#
# COMPACT_ATOMS: atom_id res chain seq x y z
N MET A 1 15.76 18.99 -14.11
CA MET A 1 15.86 19.20 -12.65
C MET A 1 15.69 17.86 -11.96
N VAL A 2 16.31 17.66 -10.79
CA VAL A 2 16.35 16.36 -10.12
C VAL A 2 15.13 16.20 -9.20
N ILE A 3 14.49 15.03 -9.27
CA ILE A 3 13.32 14.62 -8.48
C ILE A 3 13.75 13.55 -7.50
N THR A 4 13.30 13.69 -6.26
CA THR A 4 13.61 12.75 -5.18
C THR A 4 12.34 12.04 -4.74
N LEU A 5 12.36 10.71 -4.80
CA LEU A 5 11.30 9.84 -4.32
C LEU A 5 11.81 9.10 -3.09
N GLU A 6 11.10 9.27 -1.98
CA GLU A 6 11.38 8.62 -0.70
C GLU A 6 10.37 7.48 -0.52
N LEU A 7 10.81 6.24 -0.76
CA LEU A 7 9.96 5.06 -0.64
C LEU A 7 10.08 4.41 0.73
N PHE A 8 8.92 4.19 1.34
CA PHE A 8 8.78 3.44 2.57
C PHE A 8 8.04 2.14 2.29
N THR A 9 8.67 1.03 2.64
CA THR A 9 8.04 -0.29 2.68
C THR A 9 8.01 -0.77 4.11
N ILE A 10 6.95 -1.50 4.49
CA ILE A 10 6.70 -1.90 5.88
C ILE A 10 7.82 -2.80 6.44
N ASN A 11 8.61 -3.45 5.57
CA ASN A 11 9.64 -4.43 5.96
C ASN A 11 11.06 -4.10 5.45
N SER A 12 11.32 -2.92 4.89
CA SER A 12 12.67 -2.57 4.41
C SER A 12 13.07 -1.12 4.69
N ASN A 13 14.38 -0.88 4.67
CA ASN A 13 14.97 0.44 4.90
C ASN A 13 14.46 1.48 3.89
N LEU A 14 14.55 2.77 4.25
CA LEU A 14 14.21 3.89 3.38
C LEU A 14 14.88 3.76 2.01
N GLY A 15 14.08 3.61 0.96
CA GLY A 15 14.55 3.58 -0.41
C GLY A 15 14.58 4.98 -0.99
N LEU A 16 15.76 5.60 -1.05
CA LEU A 16 15.93 6.89 -1.72
C LEU A 16 16.21 6.67 -3.20
N ARG A 17 15.41 7.30 -4.08
CA ARG A 17 15.66 7.30 -5.52
C ARG A 17 15.64 8.70 -6.10
N THR A 18 16.69 9.02 -6.84
CA THR A 18 16.84 10.30 -7.55
C THR A 18 16.78 10.07 -9.05
N VAL A 19 15.90 10.81 -9.72
CA VAL A 19 15.63 10.66 -11.16
C VAL A 19 15.48 12.05 -11.80
N ILE A 20 15.71 12.16 -13.10
CA ILE A 20 15.58 13.43 -13.81
C ILE A 20 14.11 13.64 -14.21
N GLU A 21 13.65 14.88 -14.12
CA GLU A 21 12.34 15.28 -14.65
C GLU A 21 12.16 14.87 -16.12
N GLY A 22 10.99 14.29 -16.43
CA GLY A 22 10.64 13.73 -17.73
C GLY A 22 10.95 12.25 -17.89
N GLU A 23 11.75 11.65 -17.01
CA GLU A 23 12.08 10.23 -17.07
C GLU A 23 11.03 9.35 -16.37
N ASP A 24 11.09 8.06 -16.67
CA ASP A 24 10.28 7.04 -16.04
C ASP A 24 11.09 6.36 -14.92
N ILE A 25 10.41 6.00 -13.84
CA ILE A 25 11.01 5.21 -12.76
C ILE A 25 10.20 3.94 -12.53
N THR A 26 10.89 2.84 -12.24
CA THR A 26 10.27 1.60 -11.76
C THR A 26 10.93 1.16 -10.47
N VAL A 27 10.17 1.06 -9.38
CA VAL A 27 10.64 0.67 -8.06
C VAL A 27 10.13 -0.70 -7.69
N ALA A 28 11.01 -1.53 -7.11
CA ALA A 28 10.66 -2.84 -6.60
C ALA A 28 10.43 -2.76 -5.09
N CYS A 29 9.27 -3.23 -4.65
CA CYS A 29 8.91 -3.36 -3.25
C CYS A 29 8.86 -4.86 -2.91
N SER A 30 9.77 -5.30 -2.02
CA SER A 30 9.86 -6.70 -1.56
C SER A 30 8.96 -6.91 -0.37
N PHE A 31 8.21 -8.02 -0.36
CA PHE A 31 7.33 -8.39 0.74
C PHE A 31 7.51 -9.87 1.08
N SER A 32 7.77 -10.13 2.36
CA SER A 32 7.83 -11.49 2.92
C SER A 32 6.46 -12.17 3.04
N VAL A 33 5.38 -11.44 2.74
CA VAL A 33 4.01 -11.94 2.85
C VAL A 33 3.22 -11.58 1.58
N SER A 34 2.54 -12.57 1.01
CA SER A 34 1.78 -12.44 -0.25
C SER A 34 0.44 -11.72 -0.04
N GLY A 35 0.10 -10.72 -0.86
CA GLY A 35 -1.11 -9.93 -0.71
C GLY A 35 -2.07 -10.09 -1.88
N HIS A 36 -3.39 -10.12 -1.62
CA HIS A 36 -4.38 -10.13 -2.70
C HIS A 36 -4.48 -8.78 -3.40
N THR A 37 -4.63 -7.70 -2.61
CA THR A 37 -4.83 -6.35 -3.16
C THR A 37 -3.57 -5.50 -2.98
N LYS A 38 -3.16 -4.84 -4.04
CA LYS A 38 -1.88 -4.17 -4.21
C LYS A 38 -2.12 -2.68 -4.38
N PHE A 39 -1.41 -1.86 -3.60
CA PHE A 39 -1.58 -0.41 -3.56
C PHE A 39 -0.24 0.29 -3.74
N PHE A 40 -0.27 1.37 -4.52
CA PHE A 40 0.77 2.37 -4.55
C PHE A 40 0.15 3.72 -4.22
N CYS A 41 0.64 4.37 -3.17
CA CYS A 41 0.08 5.61 -2.66
C CYS A 41 1.16 6.62 -2.32
N ARG A 42 0.74 7.88 -2.25
CA ARG A 42 1.55 8.97 -1.70
C ARG A 42 1.26 9.09 -0.21
N GLU A 43 2.30 9.28 0.59
CA GLU A 43 2.23 9.54 2.04
C GLU A 43 1.46 8.47 2.84
N THR A 44 0.23 8.75 3.28
CA THR A 44 -0.51 7.97 4.30
C THR A 44 -1.44 6.91 3.75
N CYS A 45 -1.56 6.76 2.41
CA CYS A 45 -2.56 5.88 1.77
C CYS A 45 -4.03 6.19 2.15
N GLU A 46 -4.30 7.27 2.89
CA GLU A 46 -5.64 7.75 3.25
C GLU A 46 -6.07 8.80 2.23
N GLY A 47 -6.85 8.41 1.22
CA GLY A 47 -7.30 9.28 0.14
C GLY A 47 -6.29 9.56 -0.98
N ASN A 48 -5.01 9.26 -0.78
CA ASN A 48 -3.92 9.52 -1.74
C ASN A 48 -3.45 8.26 -2.50
N ILE A 49 -4.39 7.43 -2.94
CA ILE A 49 -4.10 6.20 -3.69
C ILE A 49 -3.86 6.55 -5.16
N LEU A 50 -2.66 6.24 -5.67
CA LEU A 50 -2.28 6.50 -7.06
C LEU A 50 -2.76 5.37 -7.97
N ILE A 51 -2.63 4.13 -7.52
CA ILE A 51 -3.13 2.94 -8.21
C ILE A 51 -3.40 1.81 -7.21
N LYS A 52 -4.48 1.06 -7.46
CA LYS A 52 -4.92 -0.10 -6.70
C LYS A 52 -5.34 -1.19 -7.67
N THR A 53 -4.95 -2.44 -7.40
CA THR A 53 -5.40 -3.59 -8.20
C THR A 53 -5.40 -4.88 -7.38
N THR A 54 -6.25 -5.83 -7.75
CA THR A 54 -6.18 -7.23 -7.32
C THR A 54 -5.39 -8.08 -8.29
N GLU A 55 -5.29 -7.66 -9.55
CA GLU A 55 -4.59 -8.34 -10.61
C GLU A 55 -3.07 -8.25 -10.44
N ASP A 56 -2.35 -9.02 -11.25
CA ASP A 56 -0.88 -8.97 -11.27
C ASP A 56 -0.36 -7.75 -12.01
N THR A 57 -1.15 -7.18 -12.93
CA THR A 57 -0.80 -5.95 -13.64
C THR A 57 -1.94 -4.96 -13.63
N ALA A 58 -1.61 -3.66 -13.59
CA ALA A 58 -2.58 -2.60 -13.78
C ALA A 58 -1.88 -1.32 -14.23
N GLU A 59 -2.61 -0.46 -14.94
CA GLU A 59 -2.19 0.89 -15.28
C GLU A 59 -3.30 1.89 -14.91
N ASN A 60 -2.90 3.05 -14.40
CA ASN A 60 -3.76 4.19 -14.13
C ASN A 60 -3.04 5.48 -14.54
N GLY A 61 -3.29 5.95 -15.76
CA GLY A 61 -2.63 7.11 -16.33
C GLY A 61 -1.11 6.92 -16.42
N ARG A 62 -0.36 7.66 -15.60
CA ARG A 62 1.12 7.58 -15.55
C ARG A 62 1.64 6.53 -14.56
N TYR A 63 0.77 5.90 -13.77
CA TYR A 63 1.15 4.93 -12.75
C TYR A 63 0.89 3.51 -13.24
N SER A 64 1.78 2.57 -12.93
CA SER A 64 1.57 1.15 -13.24
C SER A 64 2.03 0.24 -12.11
N ILE A 65 1.38 -0.91 -11.99
CA ILE A 65 1.74 -2.01 -11.10
C ILE A 65 2.05 -3.24 -11.95
N ARG A 66 3.10 -3.96 -11.57
CA ARG A 66 3.40 -5.33 -11.99
C ARG A 66 3.84 -6.14 -10.79
N TYR A 67 3.16 -7.24 -10.52
CA TYR A 67 3.46 -8.14 -9.42
C TYR A 67 4.06 -9.43 -9.96
N GLU A 68 5.08 -9.90 -9.28
CA GLU A 68 5.67 -11.20 -9.56
C GLU A 68 5.55 -12.07 -8.33
N HIS A 69 4.74 -13.13 -8.44
CA HIS A 69 4.76 -14.20 -7.46
C HIS A 69 6.11 -14.89 -7.48
N LYS A 70 6.74 -14.96 -6.31
CA LYS A 70 7.95 -15.76 -6.11
C LYS A 70 7.60 -17.08 -5.41
N PRO A 71 8.44 -18.11 -5.52
CA PRO A 71 8.24 -19.37 -4.82
C PRO A 71 8.11 -19.12 -3.30
N ILE A 72 7.48 -20.05 -2.57
CA ILE A 72 7.21 -19.95 -1.11
C ILE A 72 8.48 -19.64 -0.28
N THR A 73 9.66 -19.92 -0.81
CA THR A 73 10.97 -19.65 -0.20
C THR A 73 11.51 -18.24 -0.45
N SER A 74 10.74 -17.34 -1.05
CA SER A 74 11.21 -16.03 -1.50
C SER A 74 10.14 -14.95 -1.36
N ASP A 75 10.58 -13.72 -1.10
CA ASP A 75 9.70 -12.56 -1.03
C ASP A 75 9.01 -12.30 -2.37
N ASP A 76 7.72 -11.99 -2.31
CA ASP A 76 6.99 -11.49 -3.47
C ASP A 76 7.45 -10.07 -3.82
N ILE A 77 7.46 -9.75 -5.11
CA ILE A 77 7.95 -8.45 -5.59
C ILE A 77 6.84 -7.68 -6.28
N LEU A 78 6.56 -6.48 -5.77
CA LEU A 78 5.68 -5.50 -6.40
C LEU A 78 6.52 -4.44 -7.11
N TYR A 79 6.45 -4.40 -8.43
CA TYR A 79 7.00 -3.33 -9.23
C TYR A 79 5.95 -2.23 -9.40
N VAL A 80 6.32 -1.01 -9.04
CA VAL A 80 5.51 0.20 -9.24
C VAL A 80 6.28 1.14 -10.15
N SER A 81 5.60 1.70 -11.16
CA SER A 81 6.23 2.65 -12.06
C SER A 81 5.48 3.96 -12.12
N ILE A 82 6.25 5.05 -12.30
CA ILE A 82 5.73 6.39 -12.56
C ILE A 82 6.37 6.85 -13.87
N LYS A 83 5.54 7.14 -14.87
CA LYS A 83 5.97 7.66 -16.17
C LYS A 83 6.07 9.19 -16.16
N GLN A 84 7.02 9.73 -16.90
CA GLN A 84 7.20 11.17 -17.16
C GLN A 84 7.25 12.02 -15.88
N LEU A 85 8.13 11.68 -14.94
CA LEU A 85 8.21 12.33 -13.63
C LEU A 85 8.24 13.85 -13.73
N LYS A 86 7.46 14.53 -12.89
CA LYS A 86 7.38 15.99 -12.80
C LYS A 86 7.93 16.45 -11.46
N LYS A 87 8.38 17.72 -11.35
CA LYS A 87 8.80 18.30 -10.06
C LYS A 87 7.88 17.96 -8.88
N SER A 88 6.58 18.05 -9.12
CA SER A 88 5.50 17.83 -8.15
C SER A 88 5.40 16.40 -7.65
N ASP A 89 6.00 15.45 -8.37
CA ASP A 89 6.06 14.04 -8.00
C ASP A 89 7.11 13.80 -6.91
N SER A 90 7.96 14.77 -6.56
CA SER A 90 8.88 14.64 -5.42
C SER A 90 8.11 14.44 -4.12
N GLY A 91 8.54 13.48 -3.30
CA GLY A 91 7.92 13.23 -2.01
C GLY A 91 7.93 11.76 -1.60
N TRP A 92 7.00 11.44 -0.71
CA TRP A 92 6.98 10.21 0.06
C TRP A 92 5.97 9.23 -0.53
N TYR A 93 6.40 8.00 -0.74
CA TYR A 93 5.59 6.96 -1.36
C TYR A 93 5.60 5.68 -0.55
N ARG A 94 4.49 4.92 -0.63
CA ARG A 94 4.36 3.63 0.04
C ARG A 94 3.81 2.57 -0.90
N CYS A 95 4.38 1.38 -0.77
CA CYS A 95 3.82 0.14 -1.28
C CYS A 95 3.10 -0.57 -0.13
N VAL A 96 1.84 -0.95 -0.35
CA VAL A 96 1.02 -1.63 0.67
C VAL A 96 0.30 -2.81 0.04
N PHE A 97 0.25 -3.92 0.77
CA PHE A 97 -0.66 -5.03 0.48
C PHE A 97 -1.79 -5.07 1.49
N TYR A 98 -2.98 -5.42 1.00
CA TYR A 98 -4.04 -5.92 1.86
C TYR A 98 -4.28 -7.40 1.58
N PHE A 99 -4.26 -8.18 2.66
CA PHE A 99 -4.92 -9.46 2.67
C PHE A 99 -6.42 -9.22 2.62
N SER A 100 -7.07 -9.77 1.59
CA SER A 100 -8.51 -9.98 1.66
C SER A 100 -8.76 -11.11 2.65
N LEU A 101 -8.89 -10.80 3.94
CA LEU A 101 -9.56 -11.73 4.83
C LEU A 101 -11.01 -11.75 4.36
N ILE A 102 -11.43 -12.88 3.77
CA ILE A 102 -12.85 -13.15 3.53
C ILE A 102 -13.50 -13.31 4.91
N PHE A 103 -13.78 -12.22 5.61
CA PHE A 103 -14.89 -12.20 6.55
C PHE A 103 -16.14 -12.09 5.70
N ARG A 104 -16.67 -13.24 5.26
CA ARG A 104 -18.09 -13.32 4.94
C ARG A 104 -18.81 -12.92 6.22
N VAL A 105 -19.26 -11.68 6.32
CA VAL A 105 -20.27 -11.27 7.29
C VAL A 105 -21.55 -12.02 6.90
N THR A 106 -21.63 -13.29 7.27
CA THR A 106 -22.93 -13.90 7.49
C THR A 106 -23.41 -13.26 8.77
N ALA A 107 -24.12 -12.14 8.64
CA ALA A 107 -24.73 -11.48 9.77
C ALA A 107 -25.63 -12.52 10.45
N PRO A 108 -25.31 -13.02 11.66
CA PRO A 108 -26.28 -13.76 12.43
C PRO A 108 -27.30 -12.72 12.89
N LEU A 109 -28.56 -13.01 12.66
CA LEU A 109 -29.67 -12.23 13.19
C LEU A 109 -29.53 -12.10 14.72
N ALA A 110 -29.19 -10.89 15.16
CA ALA A 110 -29.54 -10.23 16.42
C ALA A 110 -28.94 -10.70 17.78
N LEU A 111 -28.67 -9.66 18.59
CA LEU A 111 -28.66 -9.53 20.06
C LEU A 111 -27.41 -9.97 20.86
N SER A 112 -26.55 -9.02 21.23
CA SER A 112 -26.40 -8.57 22.63
C SER A 112 -25.54 -7.29 22.75
N LEU A 113 -25.85 -6.52 23.79
CA LEU A 113 -25.38 -5.16 24.06
C LEU A 113 -23.95 -5.15 24.66
N VAL A 114 -22.98 -4.74 23.85
CA VAL A 114 -21.75 -4.11 24.32
C VAL A 114 -21.64 -2.82 23.50
N PRO A 115 -21.36 -1.64 24.08
CA PRO A 115 -21.11 -0.47 23.26
C PRO A 115 -19.80 -0.72 22.51
N LEU A 116 -19.91 -1.32 21.32
CA LEU A 116 -18.87 -1.20 20.31
C LEU A 116 -18.70 0.30 20.11
N VAL A 117 -17.50 0.77 20.42
CA VAL A 117 -17.03 2.04 19.90
C VAL A 117 -17.06 1.90 18.38
N VAL A 118 -18.15 2.37 17.78
CA VAL A 118 -18.32 2.44 16.33
C VAL A 118 -17.38 3.56 15.89
N PHE A 119 -16.16 3.21 15.51
CA PHE A 119 -15.34 4.11 14.70
C PHE A 119 -16.06 4.24 13.36
N PRO A 120 -16.48 5.46 12.96
CA PRO A 120 -16.96 5.67 11.62
C PRO A 120 -15.74 5.52 10.70
N GLU A 121 -15.92 4.78 9.60
CA GLU A 121 -14.93 4.51 8.54
C GLU A 121 -13.94 3.35 8.80
N ASN A 122 -14.30 2.18 8.25
CA ASN A 122 -13.43 1.01 8.10
C ASN A 122 -12.33 1.21 7.02
N HIS A 123 -11.63 2.34 7.05
CA HIS A 123 -10.62 2.74 6.06
C HIS A 123 -9.18 2.79 6.60
N LEU A 124 -8.92 2.26 7.79
CA LEU A 124 -7.56 2.19 8.33
C LEU A 124 -6.88 0.86 7.96
N PRO A 125 -5.62 0.89 7.48
CA PRO A 125 -4.86 -0.33 7.25
C PRO A 125 -4.70 -1.13 8.55
N LEU A 126 -4.83 -2.45 8.48
CA LEU A 126 -4.63 -3.37 9.62
C LEU A 126 -3.39 -3.05 10.49
N PRO A 127 -2.21 -2.69 9.92
CA PRO A 127 -1.09 -2.25 10.75
C PRO A 127 -1.35 -0.94 11.53
N CYS A 128 -2.16 0.00 11.01
CA CYS A 128 -2.60 1.19 11.76
C CYS A 128 -3.58 0.84 12.89
N VAL A 129 -4.49 -0.11 12.67
CA VAL A 129 -5.44 -0.54 13.73
C VAL A 129 -4.69 -1.18 14.91
N ILE A 130 -3.68 -2.01 14.63
CA ILE A 130 -2.86 -2.66 15.67
C ILE A 130 -2.06 -1.61 16.47
N LEU A 131 -1.48 -0.61 15.80
CA LEU A 131 -0.75 0.48 16.46
C LEU A 131 -1.65 1.36 17.33
N LEU A 132 -2.84 1.72 16.85
CA LEU A 132 -3.81 2.50 17.63
C LEU A 132 -4.32 1.73 18.84
N TYR A 133 -4.54 0.42 18.72
CA TYR A 133 -4.90 -0.45 19.84
C TYR A 133 -3.80 -0.47 20.91
N TYR A 134 -2.53 -0.57 20.50
CA TYR A 134 -1.39 -0.57 21.44
C TYR A 134 -1.25 0.78 22.18
N PHE A 135 -1.47 1.90 21.49
CA PHE A 135 -1.48 3.25 22.10
C PHE A 135 -2.71 3.51 22.99
N SER A 136 -3.82 2.79 22.79
CA SER A 136 -5.03 2.93 23.62
C SER A 136 -5.00 2.10 24.91
N VAL A 137 -4.02 1.19 25.04
CA VAL A 137 -3.88 0.25 26.16
C VAL A 137 -2.76 0.66 27.14
N ILE A 138 -2.02 1.73 26.84
CA ILE A 138 -1.03 2.37 27.74
C ILE A 138 -1.60 3.68 28.26
#